data_AF-A0A0M3AA96-F1
#
_entry.id   AF-A0A0M3AA96-F1
#
_cell.length_a   1.000
_cell.length_b   1.000
_cell.length_c   1.000
_cell.angle_alpha   90.00
_cell.angle_beta   90.00
_cell.angle_gamma   90.00
#
_symmetry.space_group_name_H-M   'P 1'
#
loop_
_entity.id
_entity.type
_entity.pdbx_description
1 polymer ?
#
loop_
_entity_poly.entity_id
_entity_poly.type
_entity_poly.pdbx_seq_one_letter_code
_entity_poly.pdbx_strand_id
1 'polypeptide(L)'
;MSYLTRDELIGRFGETEIVRLERNIAKTEGANPTTSVQAISDAIEMVNGYIAVQYPLPLPVTTEPVKRAVAVVARYYLYKDKPTDIVRLDYEDVLSWLKNIATGKAVLNFPVQDDQPTHLFGTGIFVV
;
A
#
# COMPACT_ATOMS: atom_id res chain seq x y z
N MET A 1 3.01 -13.24 -2.95
CA MET A 1 3.95 -12.81 -1.89
C MET A 1 3.20 -11.88 -0.94
N SER A 2 3.33 -12.06 0.37
CA SER A 2 2.70 -11.15 1.34
C SER A 2 3.63 -9.95 1.55
N TYR A 3 3.19 -8.76 1.13
CA TYR A 3 3.94 -7.52 1.34
C TYR A 3 3.80 -6.97 2.77
N LEU A 4 2.79 -7.44 3.48
CA LEU A 4 2.45 -7.03 4.83
C LEU A 4 2.03 -8.27 5.64
N THR A 5 2.40 -8.32 6.91
CA THR A 5 1.90 -9.34 7.85
C THR A 5 0.81 -8.76 8.76
N ARG A 6 0.02 -9.65 9.38
CA ARG A 6 -0.96 -9.25 10.40
C ARG A 6 -0.29 -8.48 11.55
N ASP A 7 0.90 -8.89 11.96
CA ASP A 7 1.64 -8.26 13.05
C ASP A 7 2.12 -6.86 12.69
N GLU A 8 2.54 -6.62 11.44
CA GLU A 8 2.86 -5.26 10.96
C GLU A 8 1.60 -4.37 10.92
N LEU A 9 0.44 -4.94 10.59
CA LEU A 9 -0.83 -4.23 10.58
C LEU A 9 -1.28 -3.89 12.01
N ILE A 10 -1.11 -4.83 12.95
CA ILE A 10 -1.31 -4.62 14.40
C ILE A 10 -0.32 -3.57 14.94
N GLY A 11 0.95 -3.61 14.54
CA GLY A 11 1.95 -2.64 14.98
C GLY A 11 1.65 -1.21 14.53
N ARG A 12 0.95 -1.03 13.40
CA ARG A 12 0.60 0.29 12.86
C ARG A 12 -0.72 0.85 13.41
N PHE A 13 -1.73 0.01 13.61
CA PHE A 13 -3.09 0.46 13.99
C PHE A 13 -3.53 0.03 15.39
N GLY A 14 -2.79 -0.88 16.03
CA GLY A 14 -3.09 -1.41 17.35
C GLY A 14 -3.94 -2.68 17.31
N GLU A 15 -3.64 -3.63 18.20
CA GLU A 15 -4.29 -4.95 18.24
C GLU A 15 -5.79 -4.85 18.52
N THR A 16 -6.19 -3.96 19.43
CA THR A 16 -7.59 -3.80 19.83
C THR A 16 -8.47 -3.35 18.66
N GLU A 17 -7.97 -2.47 17.80
CA GLU A 17 -8.70 -2.01 16.62
C GLU A 17 -8.87 -3.16 15.62
N ILE A 18 -7.77 -3.85 15.30
CA ILE A 18 -7.77 -4.92 14.29
C ILE A 18 -8.63 -6.09 14.72
N VAL A 19 -8.50 -6.56 15.96
CA VAL A 19 -9.33 -7.65 16.49
C VAL A 19 -10.82 -7.26 16.49
N ARG A 20 -11.15 -5.99 16.78
CA ARG A 20 -12.54 -5.51 16.70
C ARG A 20 -13.08 -5.55 15.26
N LEU A 21 -12.26 -5.16 14.29
CA LEU A 21 -12.64 -5.18 12.87
C LEU A 21 -12.77 -6.61 12.33
N GLU A 22 -11.82 -7.48 12.65
CA GLU A 22 -11.86 -8.92 12.32
C GLU A 22 -13.16 -9.56 12.85
N ARG A 23 -13.51 -9.27 14.11
CA ARG A 23 -14.74 -9.74 14.75
C ARG A 23 -15.99 -9.27 13.99
N ASN A 24 -16.02 -7.99 13.64
CA ASN A 24 -17.16 -7.37 12.96
C ASN A 24 -17.39 -8.00 11.57
N ILE A 25 -16.32 -8.23 10.81
CA ILE A 25 -16.40 -8.84 9.48
C ILE A 25 -16.77 -10.32 9.55
N ALA A 26 -16.05 -11.08 10.38
CA ALA A 26 -16.23 -12.52 10.47
C ALA A 26 -17.55 -12.91 11.15
N LYS A 27 -18.24 -11.94 11.80
CA LYS A 27 -19.40 -12.18 12.67
C LYS A 27 -19.13 -13.34 13.65
N THR A 28 -17.90 -13.44 14.13
CA THR A 28 -17.40 -14.52 14.99
C THR A 28 -17.06 -13.95 16.36
N GLU A 29 -17.08 -14.75 17.42
CA GLU A 29 -16.55 -14.32 18.73
C GLU A 29 -15.03 -14.48 18.77
N GLY A 30 -14.31 -13.37 18.54
CA GLY A 30 -12.85 -13.33 18.72
C GLY A 30 -12.09 -12.73 17.54
N ALA A 31 -10.77 -12.82 17.63
CA ALA A 31 -9.86 -12.49 16.53
C ALA A 31 -10.03 -13.52 15.40
N ASN A 32 -10.09 -13.04 14.16
CA ASN A 32 -10.13 -13.90 13.00
C ASN A 32 -9.02 -13.49 12.03
N PRO A 33 -7.81 -14.05 12.18
CA PRO A 33 -6.66 -13.67 11.36
C PRO A 33 -6.89 -13.95 9.87
N THR A 34 -7.79 -14.87 9.50
CA THR A 34 -8.10 -15.15 8.09
C THR A 34 -8.73 -13.95 7.38
N THR A 35 -9.54 -13.16 8.08
CA THR A 35 -10.14 -11.94 7.51
C THR A 35 -9.11 -10.85 7.23
N SER A 36 -8.16 -10.65 8.15
CA SER A 36 -7.03 -9.73 7.94
C SER A 36 -6.15 -10.18 6.78
N VAL A 37 -5.86 -11.48 6.67
CA VAL A 37 -5.07 -12.03 5.55
C VAL A 37 -5.78 -11.83 4.21
N GLN A 38 -7.09 -12.05 4.14
CA GLN A 38 -7.89 -11.79 2.94
C GLN A 38 -7.88 -10.29 2.58
N ALA A 39 -8.15 -9.41 3.54
CA ALA A 39 -8.13 -7.96 3.32
C ALA A 39 -6.75 -7.46 2.84
N ILE A 40 -5.66 -8.03 3.38
CA ILE A 40 -4.30 -7.74 2.90
C ILE A 40 -4.12 -8.25 1.47
N SER A 41 -4.55 -9.47 1.15
CA SER A 41 -4.44 -10.02 -0.20
C SER A 41 -5.16 -9.15 -1.24
N ASP A 42 -6.41 -8.76 -0.95
CA ASP A 42 -7.21 -7.90 -1.83
C ASP A 42 -6.56 -6.52 -2.01
N ALA A 43 -5.99 -5.97 -0.92
CA ALA A 43 -5.29 -4.69 -0.96
C ALA A 43 -4.01 -4.77 -1.81
N ILE A 44 -3.28 -5.88 -1.72
CA ILE A 44 -2.10 -6.15 -2.52
C ILE A 44 -2.45 -6.21 -4.00
N GLU A 45 -3.51 -6.96 -4.36
CA GLU A 45 -3.95 -7.05 -5.76
C GLU A 45 -4.35 -5.68 -6.33
N MET A 46 -5.08 -4.88 -5.55
CA MET A 46 -5.43 -3.52 -5.94
C MET A 46 -4.19 -2.66 -6.19
N VAL A 47 -3.25 -2.63 -5.25
CA VAL A 47 -2.01 -1.83 -5.36
C VAL A 47 -1.16 -2.30 -6.54
N ASN A 48 -0.99 -3.62 -6.70
CA ASN A 48 -0.26 -4.20 -7.82
C ASN A 48 -0.87 -3.82 -9.17
N GLY A 49 -2.21 -3.76 -9.29
CA GLY A 49 -2.88 -3.34 -10.51
C GLY A 49 -2.49 -1.93 -10.97
N TYR A 50 -2.33 -0.97 -10.04
CA TYR A 50 -1.88 0.39 -10.38
C TYR A 50 -0.38 0.45 -10.70
N ILE A 51 0.44 -0.31 -9.96
CA ILE A 51 1.89 -0.30 -10.13
C ILE A 51 2.31 -1.02 -11.43
N ALA A 52 1.58 -2.07 -11.83
CA ALA A 52 1.83 -2.85 -13.05
C ALA A 52 1.82 -2.02 -14.34
N VAL A 53 1.21 -0.83 -14.31
CA VAL A 53 1.18 0.10 -15.45
C VAL A 53 2.57 0.66 -15.76
N GLN A 54 3.39 0.90 -14.73
CA GLN A 54 4.70 1.54 -14.85
C GLN A 54 5.87 0.60 -14.57
N TYR A 55 5.66 -0.41 -13.71
CA TYR A 55 6.73 -1.30 -13.27
C TYR A 55 6.39 -2.75 -13.62
N PRO A 56 7.37 -3.54 -14.11
CA PRO A 56 7.16 -4.97 -14.36
C PRO A 56 6.97 -5.71 -13.02
N LEU A 57 5.95 -6.56 -12.98
CA LEU A 57 5.71 -7.49 -11.87
C LEU A 57 6.40 -8.84 -12.15
N PRO A 58 6.92 -9.53 -11.12
CA PRO A 58 6.88 -9.17 -9.70
C PRO A 58 7.89 -8.06 -9.34
N LEU A 59 7.48 -7.15 -8.44
CA LEU A 59 8.35 -6.07 -7.95
C LEU A 59 9.59 -6.66 -7.25
N PRO A 60 10.81 -6.17 -7.57
CA PRO A 60 12.05 -6.71 -7.01
C PRO A 60 12.23 -6.36 -5.53
N VAL A 61 11.72 -5.20 -5.08
CA VAL A 61 11.84 -4.72 -3.70
C VAL A 61 10.52 -4.09 -3.27
N THR A 62 10.02 -4.48 -2.09
CA THR A 62 8.84 -3.84 -1.49
C THR A 62 9.30 -2.64 -0.67
N THR A 63 8.97 -1.44 -1.13
CA THR A 63 9.34 -0.20 -0.42
C THR A 63 8.36 0.11 0.70
N GLU A 64 8.81 0.81 1.74
CA GLU A 64 7.94 1.24 2.85
C GLU A 64 6.69 2.03 2.42
N PRO A 65 6.75 2.94 1.42
CA PRO A 65 5.56 3.59 0.89
C PRO A 65 4.51 2.62 0.35
N VAL A 66 4.93 1.56 -0.35
CA VAL A 66 4.02 0.53 -0.87
C VAL A 66 3.41 -0.27 0.29
N LYS A 67 4.21 -0.67 1.29
CA LYS A 67 3.68 -1.32 2.50
C LYS A 67 2.65 -0.46 3.22
N ARG A 68 2.91 0.84 3.35
CA ARG A 68 1.98 1.80 3.96
C ARG A 68 0.68 1.88 3.16
N ALA A 69 0.77 1.98 1.83
CA ALA A 69 -0.42 2.01 0.97
C ALA A 69 -1.26 0.74 1.13
N VAL A 70 -0.64 -0.44 1.08
CA VAL A 70 -1.33 -1.72 1.31
C VAL A 70 -1.98 -1.76 2.70
N ALA A 71 -1.29 -1.30 3.74
CA ALA A 71 -1.83 -1.29 5.11
C ALA A 71 -3.08 -0.40 5.24
N VAL A 72 -3.08 0.78 4.63
CA VAL A 72 -4.23 1.70 4.64
C VAL A 72 -5.42 1.12 3.87
N VAL A 73 -5.17 0.54 2.69
CA VAL A 73 -6.22 -0.10 1.88
C VAL A 73 -6.79 -1.32 2.61
N ALA A 74 -5.93 -2.15 3.21
CA ALA A 74 -6.36 -3.30 4.01
C ALA A 74 -7.21 -2.87 5.22
N ARG A 75 -6.82 -1.78 5.91
CA ARG A 75 -7.64 -1.18 6.98
C ARG A 75 -9.00 -0.75 6.45
N TYR A 76 -9.06 -0.08 5.31
CA TYR A 76 -10.33 0.35 4.70
C TYR A 76 -11.25 -0.84 4.41
N TYR A 77 -10.72 -1.94 3.85
CA TYR A 77 -11.49 -3.17 3.63
C TYR A 77 -11.97 -3.81 4.93
N LEU A 78 -11.18 -3.71 5.99
CA LEU A 78 -11.57 -4.19 7.32
C LEU A 78 -12.76 -3.39 7.93
N TYR A 79 -13.01 -2.17 7.48
CA TYR A 79 -14.13 -1.34 7.95
C TYR A 79 -15.46 -1.57 7.24
N LYS A 80 -15.49 -2.37 6.15
CA LYS A 80 -16.61 -2.78 5.28
C LYS A 80 -17.90 -1.94 5.34
N ASP A 81 -18.64 -1.99 6.44
CA ASP A 81 -19.97 -1.39 6.57
C ASP A 81 -19.97 0.08 7.02
N LYS A 82 -18.97 0.54 7.79
CA LYS A 82 -18.90 1.91 8.33
C LYS A 82 -17.45 2.39 8.53
N PRO A 83 -16.71 2.71 7.44
CA PRO A 83 -15.44 3.41 7.58
C PRO A 83 -15.68 4.78 8.23
N THR A 84 -14.76 5.19 9.12
CA THR A 84 -14.75 6.55 9.64
C THR A 84 -14.27 7.52 8.56
N ASP A 85 -14.62 8.80 8.69
CA ASP A 85 -14.19 9.82 7.73
C ASP A 85 -12.68 9.88 7.56
N ILE A 86 -11.93 9.66 8.65
CA ILE A 86 -10.45 9.59 8.65
C ILE A 86 -9.96 8.41 7.80
N VAL A 87 -10.53 7.21 7.97
CA VAL A 87 -10.12 6.01 7.23
C VAL A 87 -10.45 6.14 5.75
N ARG A 88 -11.57 6.79 5.42
CA ARG A 88 -11.94 7.11 4.05
C ARG A 88 -10.98 8.13 3.43
N LEU A 89 -10.63 9.19 4.16
CA LEU A 89 -9.67 10.20 3.68
C LEU A 89 -8.29 9.57 3.42
N ASP A 90 -7.78 8.76 4.35
CA ASP A 90 -6.52 8.04 4.19
C ASP A 90 -6.56 7.14 2.93
N TYR A 91 -7.69 6.47 2.67
CA TYR A 91 -7.88 5.64 1.48
C TYR A 91 -7.88 6.46 0.19
N GLU A 92 -8.59 7.60 0.16
CA GLU A 92 -8.64 8.51 -0.98
C GLU A 92 -7.26 9.15 -1.28
N ASP A 93 -6.49 9.47 -0.24
CA ASP A 93 -5.10 9.96 -0.37
C ASP A 93 -4.19 8.88 -0.98
N VAL A 94 -4.30 7.63 -0.52
CA VAL A 94 -3.53 6.51 -1.08
C VAL A 94 -3.93 6.23 -2.52
N LEU A 95 -5.22 6.27 -2.86
CA LEU A 95 -5.68 6.14 -4.24
C LEU A 95 -5.13 7.24 -5.14
N SER A 96 -5.10 8.48 -4.66
CA SER A 96 -4.54 9.62 -5.39
C SER A 96 -3.04 9.44 -5.63
N TRP A 97 -2.31 8.95 -4.63
CA TRP A 97 -0.90 8.59 -4.76
C TRP A 97 -0.67 7.45 -5.77
N LEU A 98 -1.46 6.37 -5.72
CA LEU A 98 -1.38 5.26 -6.68
C LEU A 98 -1.68 5.71 -8.12
N LYS A 99 -2.64 6.61 -8.31
CA LYS A 99 -2.91 7.25 -9.61
C LYS A 99 -1.75 8.10 -10.08
N ASN A 100 -1.09 8.84 -9.18
CA ASN A 100 0.11 9.61 -9.51
C ASN A 100 1.26 8.69 -9.93
N ILE A 101 1.39 7.50 -9.33
CA ILE A 101 2.35 6.48 -9.78
C ILE A 101 1.98 5.97 -11.16
N ALA A 102 0.74 5.53 -11.37
CA ALA A 102 0.29 5.01 -12.66
C ALA A 102 0.42 6.04 -13.81
N THR A 103 0.27 7.34 -13.49
CA THR A 103 0.47 8.44 -14.46
C THR A 103 1.92 8.90 -14.61
N GLY A 104 2.86 8.33 -13.85
CA GLY A 104 4.29 8.68 -13.88
C GLY A 104 4.65 10.00 -13.20
N LYS A 105 3.73 10.61 -12.45
CA LYS A 105 3.98 11.84 -11.66
C LYS A 105 4.69 11.56 -10.34
N ALA A 106 4.50 10.36 -9.79
CA ALA A 106 5.18 9.89 -8.59
C ALA A 106 6.03 8.67 -8.93
N VAL A 107 7.29 8.67 -8.49
CA VAL A 107 8.24 7.59 -8.72
C VAL A 107 8.44 6.82 -7.43
N LEU A 108 8.39 5.49 -7.51
CA LEU A 108 8.80 4.64 -6.41
C LEU A 108 10.33 4.67 -6.33
N ASN A 109 10.84 5.35 -5.31
CA ASN A 109 12.26 5.29 -4.98
C ASN A 109 12.50 3.99 -4.23
N PHE A 110 13.09 3.02 -4.91
CA PHE A 110 13.69 1.88 -4.24
C PHE A 110 14.96 2.38 -3.56
N PRO A 111 15.19 2.08 -2.27
CA PRO A 111 16.51 2.27 -1.69
C PRO A 111 17.44 1.31 -2.43
N VAL A 112 18.08 1.82 -3.47
CA VAL A 112 19.28 1.21 -4.02
C VAL A 112 20.27 1.28 -2.86
N GLN A 113 20.67 0.13 -2.32
CA GLN A 113 21.89 0.08 -1.54
C GLN A 113 22.96 0.65 -2.45
N ASP A 114 23.46 1.85 -2.14
CA ASP A 114 24.30 2.70 -2.99
C ASP A 114 25.18 1.90 -3.95
N ASP A 115 24.73 1.78 -5.20
CA ASP A 115 25.63 1.61 -6.33
C ASP A 115 24.99 2.12 -7.64
N GLN A 116 25.27 3.40 -7.91
CA GLN A 116 25.33 4.10 -9.21
C GLN A 116 24.04 4.44 -9.98
N PRO A 117 24.11 5.33 -11.00
CA PRO A 117 24.81 6.62 -11.08
C PRO A 117 23.84 7.77 -11.43
N THR A 118 24.33 8.99 -11.27
CA THR A 118 23.75 10.28 -11.67
C THR A 118 22.72 10.21 -12.81
N HIS A 119 21.45 10.52 -12.52
CA HIS A 119 20.49 10.88 -13.55
C HIS A 119 20.96 12.19 -14.22
N LEU A 120 21.68 12.06 -15.34
CA LEU A 120 21.88 13.15 -16.29
C LEU A 120 20.52 13.45 -16.93
N PHE A 121 19.73 14.29 -16.24
CA PHE A 121 18.65 15.00 -16.88
C PHE A 121 19.25 15.84 -18.00
N GLY A 122 19.04 15.38 -19.24
CA GLY A 122 19.31 16.17 -20.43
C GLY A 122 18.48 17.45 -20.38
N THR A 123 19.16 18.57 -20.17
CA THR A 123 18.67 19.89 -20.55
C THR A 123 19.68 20.47 -21.54
N GLY A 124 19.15 20.91 -22.66
CA GLY A 124 19.89 21.16 -23.88
C GLY A 124 20.80 22.38 -23.86
N ILE A 125 21.66 22.41 -24.88
CA ILE A 125 21.97 23.56 -25.74
C ILE A 125 22.42 24.85 -25.03
N PHE A 126 23.71 25.17 -25.19
CA PHE A 126 24.22 26.51 -25.56
C PHE A 126 25.43 26.25 -26.47
N VAL A 127 25.24 26.25 -27.79
CA VAL A 127 25.53 27.33 -28.76
C VAL A 127 27.04 27.65 -28.88
N VAL A 128 27.49 27.49 -30.13
CA VAL A 128 28.76 27.84 -30.81
C VAL A 128 29.67 28.83 -30.11
#